data_AF-A0A7S2QDJ3-F1
#
_entry.id   AF-A0A7S2QDJ3-F1
#
_cell.length_a   1.000
_cell.length_b   1.000
_cell.length_c   1.000
_cell.angle_alpha   90.00
_cell.angle_beta   90.00
_cell.angle_gamma   90.00
#
_symmetry.space_group_name_H-M   'P 1'
#
loop_
_entity.id
_entity.type
_entity.pdbx_description
1 polymer ?
#
loop_
_entity_poly.entity_id
_entity_poly.type
_entity_poly.pdbx_seq_one_letter_code
_entity_poly.pdbx_strand_id
1 'polypeptide(L)'
;MSVNEYIYHRYFQHLGINKVQLSRSARRAFGLGTYQGDGHVEHHRETLDDMTLDPRAVPALDADPFRGTAFPWWATCAMILSVMVPAVPLLTALGWPTPLAVVSSAAAVLLHAAVWNALHPNMHGLPDVQIGQGVPSDLLAGFRGSPLFEWLRINHEGHHRVEGAHGNYNVCCPLMDQLAGTYVGVVPARPVKAAAGAYVGEKAPA
;
A
#
# COMPACT_ATOMS: atom_id res chain seq x y z
N MET A 1 7.06 -6.03 -11.08
CA MET A 1 6.43 -5.60 -9.81
C MET A 1 5.91 -4.18 -9.86
N SER A 2 6.73 -3.15 -10.14
CA SER A 2 6.27 -1.75 -10.12
C SER A 2 4.95 -1.47 -10.87
N VAL A 3 4.82 -1.92 -12.13
CA VAL A 3 3.57 -1.75 -12.90
C VAL A 3 2.37 -2.41 -12.23
N ASN A 4 2.54 -3.63 -11.69
CA ASN A 4 1.43 -4.38 -11.08
C ASN A 4 1.03 -3.80 -9.74
N GLU A 5 1.99 -3.43 -8.90
CA GLU A 5 1.73 -2.71 -7.65
C GLU A 5 0.97 -1.41 -7.94
N TYR A 6 1.41 -0.65 -8.94
CA TYR A 6 0.76 0.58 -9.35
C TYR A 6 -0.71 0.36 -9.74
N ILE A 7 -0.95 -0.63 -10.61
CA ILE A 7 -2.29 -0.96 -11.06
C ILE A 7 -3.16 -1.41 -9.88
N TYR A 8 -2.63 -2.31 -9.04
CA TYR A 8 -3.34 -2.86 -7.90
C TYR A 8 -3.70 -1.76 -6.89
N HIS A 9 -2.71 -0.99 -6.45
CA HIS A 9 -2.89 0.03 -5.45
C HIS A 9 -3.79 1.16 -5.95
N ARG A 10 -3.55 1.69 -7.16
CA ARG A 10 -4.35 2.79 -7.72
C ARG A 10 -5.78 2.40 -8.12
N TYR A 11 -5.94 1.26 -8.80
CA TYR A 11 -7.24 0.92 -9.39
C TYR A 11 -8.06 -0.02 -8.52
N PHE A 12 -7.45 -0.90 -7.74
CA PHE A 12 -8.18 -1.85 -6.90
C PHE A 12 -8.26 -1.35 -5.46
N GLN A 13 -7.13 -1.11 -4.79
CA GLN A 13 -7.15 -0.67 -3.39
C GLN A 13 -7.74 0.75 -3.22
N HIS A 14 -7.43 1.68 -4.13
CA HIS A 14 -8.06 3.02 -4.18
C HIS A 14 -9.35 3.10 -5.00
N LEU A 15 -9.91 1.94 -5.39
CA LEU A 15 -11.18 1.82 -6.12
C LEU A 15 -11.24 2.62 -7.45
N GLY A 16 -10.09 3.02 -8.00
CA GLY A 16 -10.00 3.75 -9.26
C GLY A 16 -10.64 2.99 -10.44
N ILE A 17 -10.69 1.66 -10.38
CA ILE A 17 -11.32 0.80 -11.39
C ILE A 17 -12.81 1.12 -11.57
N ASN A 18 -13.48 1.57 -10.51
CA ASN A 18 -14.89 1.94 -10.57
C ASN A 18 -15.13 3.21 -11.43
N LYS A 19 -14.10 4.03 -11.64
CA LYS A 19 -14.12 5.25 -12.44
C LYS A 19 -13.76 5.01 -13.92
N VAL A 20 -13.10 3.90 -14.25
CA VAL A 20 -12.69 3.55 -15.62
C VAL A 20 -13.93 3.24 -16.48
N GLN A 21 -14.07 3.93 -17.62
CA GLN A 21 -15.25 3.79 -18.51
C GLN A 21 -15.44 2.36 -18.99
N LEU A 22 -14.37 1.68 -19.43
CA LEU A 22 -14.44 0.30 -19.89
C LEU A 22 -14.95 -0.64 -18.79
N SER A 23 -14.44 -0.50 -17.57
CA SER A 23 -14.91 -1.26 -16.40
C SER A 23 -16.39 -1.00 -16.12
N ARG A 24 -16.83 0.27 -16.13
CA ARG A 24 -18.24 0.62 -15.95
C ARG A 24 -19.14 0.00 -17.02
N SER A 25 -18.73 0.02 -18.28
CA SER A 25 -19.47 -0.56 -19.39
C SER A 25 -19.56 -2.08 -19.27
N ALA A 26 -18.45 -2.75 -18.97
CA ALA A 26 -18.43 -4.20 -18.74
C ALA A 26 -19.34 -4.59 -17.56
N ARG A 27 -19.23 -3.90 -16.42
CA ARG A 27 -20.08 -4.16 -15.25
C ARG A 27 -21.56 -4.01 -15.55
N ARG A 28 -21.95 -2.99 -16.32
CA ARG A 28 -23.35 -2.82 -16.78
C ARG A 28 -23.78 -3.95 -17.72
N ALA A 29 -22.95 -4.34 -18.67
CA ALA A 29 -23.26 -5.39 -19.64
C ALA A 29 -23.46 -6.75 -18.97
N PHE A 30 -22.70 -7.05 -17.91
CA PHE A 30 -22.75 -8.32 -17.18
C PHE A 30 -23.57 -8.27 -15.88
N GLY A 31 -24.25 -7.16 -15.57
CA GLY A 31 -25.04 -7.02 -14.34
C GLY A 31 -24.24 -7.07 -13.03
N LEU A 32 -22.97 -6.67 -13.06
CA LEU A 32 -22.05 -6.71 -11.91
C LEU A 32 -22.09 -5.40 -11.09
N GLY A 33 -22.00 -5.53 -9.76
CA GLY A 33 -21.90 -4.41 -8.83
C GLY A 33 -20.56 -3.66 -8.91
N THR A 34 -20.40 -2.57 -8.15
CA THR A 34 -19.10 -1.90 -7.99
C THR A 34 -18.11 -2.80 -7.28
N TYR A 35 -16.84 -2.70 -7.67
CA TYR A 35 -15.76 -3.33 -6.94
C TYR A 35 -15.70 -2.76 -5.53
N GLN A 36 -15.61 -3.63 -4.54
CA GLN A 36 -15.45 -3.30 -3.13
C GLN A 36 -13.98 -3.48 -2.76
N GLY A 37 -13.46 -2.60 -1.92
CA GLY A 37 -12.06 -2.62 -1.50
C GLY A 37 -11.77 -3.70 -0.48
N ASP A 38 -10.50 -3.82 -0.11
CA ASP A 38 -9.95 -4.74 0.88
C ASP A 38 -9.78 -4.11 2.28
N GLY A 39 -10.32 -2.91 2.50
CA GLY A 39 -10.10 -2.12 3.72
C GLY A 39 -9.00 -1.06 3.58
N HIS A 40 -8.33 -0.97 2.43
CA HIS A 40 -7.27 0.02 2.22
C HIS A 40 -7.76 1.48 2.26
N VAL A 41 -8.92 1.78 1.69
CA VAL A 41 -9.50 3.14 1.77
C VAL A 41 -9.87 3.48 3.21
N GLU A 42 -10.39 2.51 3.94
CA GLU A 42 -10.69 2.61 5.36
C GLU A 42 -9.41 2.91 6.16
N HIS A 43 -8.32 2.23 5.87
CA HIS A 43 -7.01 2.46 6.49
C HIS A 43 -6.52 3.91 6.27
N HIS A 44 -6.66 4.43 5.05
CA HIS A 44 -6.37 5.85 4.76
C HIS A 44 -7.21 6.82 5.58
N ARG A 45 -8.46 6.49 5.90
CA ARG A 45 -9.35 7.35 6.70
C ARG A 45 -8.98 7.40 8.17
N GLU A 46 -8.45 6.31 8.73
CA GLU A 46 -7.98 6.28 10.12
C GLU A 46 -6.52 6.73 10.28
N THR A 47 -5.76 6.87 9.19
CA THR A 47 -4.37 7.33 9.23
C THR A 47 -4.30 8.84 9.45
N LEU A 48 -3.63 9.24 10.54
CA LEU A 48 -3.31 10.63 10.84
C LEU A 48 -2.07 11.09 10.08
N ASP A 49 -1.85 12.41 10.05
CA ASP A 49 -0.77 13.03 9.28
C ASP A 49 0.65 12.65 9.78
N ASP A 50 0.76 12.27 11.06
CA ASP A 50 1.95 11.73 11.70
C ASP A 50 2.11 10.20 11.55
N MET A 51 1.29 9.58 10.68
CA MET A 51 1.21 8.13 10.41
C MET A 51 0.66 7.27 11.56
N THR A 52 0.25 7.85 12.69
CA THR A 52 -0.48 7.09 13.71
C THR A 52 -1.91 6.80 13.25
N LEU A 53 -2.59 5.85 13.90
CA LEU A 53 -3.96 5.46 13.56
C LEU A 53 -4.95 5.99 14.61
N ASP A 54 -6.07 6.55 14.17
CA ASP A 54 -7.26 6.78 15.00
C ASP A 54 -8.25 5.60 14.84
N PRO A 55 -8.17 4.56 15.70
CA PRO A 55 -8.99 3.36 15.56
C PRO A 55 -10.49 3.64 15.71
N ARG A 56 -10.89 4.80 16.26
CA ARG A 56 -12.31 5.16 16.40
C ARG A 56 -12.91 5.62 15.08
N ALA A 57 -12.09 6.00 14.11
CA ALA A 57 -12.55 6.54 12.83
C ALA A 57 -13.22 5.46 11.97
N VAL A 58 -12.74 4.21 12.02
CA VAL A 58 -13.23 3.14 11.14
C VAL A 58 -13.37 1.78 11.85
N PRO A 59 -14.54 1.51 12.47
CA PRO A 59 -14.80 0.23 13.15
C PRO A 59 -14.71 -1.01 12.26
N ALA A 60 -14.84 -0.85 10.93
CA ALA A 60 -14.78 -1.95 9.98
C ALA A 60 -13.42 -2.70 9.98
N LEU A 61 -12.36 -2.05 10.47
CA LEU A 61 -11.02 -2.62 10.55
C LEU A 61 -10.69 -3.23 11.92
N ASP A 62 -11.61 -3.20 12.90
CA ASP A 62 -11.34 -3.67 14.27
C ASP A 62 -11.03 -5.17 14.38
N ALA A 63 -11.53 -5.96 13.44
CA ALA A 63 -11.26 -7.39 13.38
C ALA A 63 -9.90 -7.72 12.73
N ASP A 64 -9.29 -6.78 12.02
CA ASP A 64 -7.99 -6.97 11.38
C ASP A 64 -6.89 -6.38 12.28
N PRO A 65 -5.99 -7.20 12.87
CA PRO A 65 -4.91 -6.70 13.70
C PRO A 65 -3.91 -5.81 12.95
N PHE A 66 -3.91 -5.88 11.62
CA PHE A 66 -3.06 -5.06 10.76
C PHE A 66 -3.81 -3.88 10.14
N ARG A 67 -5.11 -3.74 10.42
CA ARG A 67 -5.95 -2.62 9.98
C ARG A 67 -5.78 -2.25 8.50
N GLY A 68 -5.78 -3.25 7.61
CA GLY A 68 -5.63 -3.06 6.17
C GLY A 68 -4.20 -2.76 5.69
N THR A 69 -3.20 -2.77 6.58
CA THR A 69 -1.79 -2.47 6.22
C THR A 69 -0.97 -3.67 5.79
N ALA A 70 -1.38 -4.89 6.16
CA ALA A 70 -0.60 -6.09 5.85
C ALA A 70 -0.90 -6.63 4.45
N PHE A 71 0.06 -7.40 3.93
CA PHE A 71 -0.05 -8.27 2.76
C PHE A 71 -0.23 -9.73 3.24
N PRO A 72 -1.46 -10.14 3.63
CA PRO A 72 -1.73 -11.49 4.12
C PRO A 72 -1.61 -12.54 3.00
N TRP A 73 -1.65 -13.83 3.35
CA TRP A 73 -1.52 -14.91 2.37
C TRP A 73 -2.58 -14.87 1.27
N TRP A 74 -3.83 -14.54 1.60
CA TRP A 74 -4.88 -14.45 0.59
C TRP A 74 -4.57 -13.33 -0.43
N ALA A 75 -4.05 -12.18 0.02
CA ALA A 75 -3.67 -11.07 -0.83
C ALA A 75 -2.43 -11.42 -1.67
N THR A 76 -1.46 -12.11 -1.06
CA THR A 76 -0.28 -12.67 -1.72
C THR A 76 -0.68 -13.59 -2.87
N CYS A 77 -1.58 -14.55 -2.62
CA CYS A 77 -2.09 -15.45 -3.64
C CYS A 77 -2.86 -14.71 -4.75
N ALA A 78 -3.71 -13.75 -4.39
CA ALA A 78 -4.44 -12.94 -5.35
C ALA A 78 -3.49 -12.14 -6.26
N MET A 79 -2.43 -11.55 -5.70
CA MET A 79 -1.44 -10.81 -6.47
C MET A 79 -0.56 -11.74 -7.32
N ILE A 80 -0.18 -12.92 -6.82
CA ILE A 80 0.51 -13.93 -7.64
C ILE A 80 -0.32 -14.24 -8.88
N LEU A 81 -1.61 -14.55 -8.72
CA LEU A 81 -2.48 -14.85 -9.85
C LEU A 81 -2.62 -13.66 -10.80
N SER A 82 -2.80 -12.45 -10.26
CA SER A 82 -2.93 -11.23 -11.09
C SER A 82 -1.66 -10.89 -11.86
N VAL A 83 -0.48 -11.19 -11.31
CA VAL A 83 0.82 -11.04 -11.97
C VAL A 83 1.05 -12.12 -13.02
N MET A 84 0.69 -13.39 -12.73
CA MET A 84 0.95 -14.50 -13.64
C MET A 84 0.25 -14.34 -14.98
N VAL A 85 -1.02 -13.90 -14.97
CA VAL A 85 -1.84 -13.77 -16.19
C VAL A 85 -1.16 -12.94 -17.28
N PRO A 86 -0.64 -11.73 -17.01
CA PRO A 86 0.12 -10.97 -18.01
C PRO A 86 1.61 -11.37 -18.10
N ALA A 87 2.27 -11.72 -16.99
CA ALA A 87 3.73 -11.89 -16.98
C ALA A 87 4.18 -13.18 -17.65
N VAL A 88 3.52 -14.31 -17.38
CA VAL A 88 3.95 -15.61 -17.90
C VAL A 88 3.85 -15.67 -19.43
N PRO A 89 2.71 -15.29 -20.07
CA PRO A 89 2.64 -15.29 -21.53
C PRO A 89 3.68 -14.37 -22.17
N LEU A 90 3.91 -13.18 -21.59
CA LEU A 90 4.90 -12.24 -22.09
C LEU A 90 6.33 -12.81 -22.00
N LEU A 91 6.73 -13.33 -20.85
CA LEU A 91 8.07 -13.90 -20.65
C LEU A 91 8.30 -15.12 -21.54
N THR A 92 7.31 -16.00 -21.67
CA THR A 92 7.38 -17.14 -22.59
C THR A 92 7.50 -16.69 -24.05
N ALA A 93 6.76 -15.65 -24.46
CA ALA A 93 6.88 -15.08 -25.81
C ALA A 93 8.26 -14.45 -26.06
N LEU A 94 8.93 -13.97 -25.01
CA LEU A 94 10.33 -13.49 -25.06
C LEU A 94 11.35 -14.64 -24.97
N GLY A 95 10.92 -15.90 -25.04
CA GLY A 95 11.78 -17.08 -25.09
C GLY A 95 12.16 -17.67 -23.73
N TRP A 96 11.56 -17.21 -22.63
CA TRP A 96 11.80 -17.83 -21.32
C TRP A 96 11.11 -19.20 -21.24
N PRO A 97 11.74 -20.23 -20.65
CA PRO A 97 11.05 -21.46 -20.30
C PRO A 97 9.87 -21.15 -19.38
N THR A 98 8.67 -21.66 -19.70
CA THR A 98 7.45 -21.39 -18.91
C THR A 98 7.62 -21.68 -17.41
N PRO A 99 8.25 -22.79 -16.96
CA PRO A 99 8.49 -23.01 -15.53
C PRO A 99 9.33 -21.90 -14.88
N LEU A 100 10.33 -21.38 -15.59
CA LEU A 100 11.18 -20.29 -15.08
C LEU A 100 10.39 -18.98 -14.98
N ALA A 101 9.53 -18.67 -15.96
CA ALA A 101 8.68 -17.50 -15.93
C ALA A 101 7.71 -17.52 -14.73
N VAL A 102 7.11 -18.68 -14.45
CA VAL A 102 6.21 -18.88 -13.30
C VAL A 102 6.95 -18.69 -11.98
N VAL A 103 8.06 -19.41 -11.77
CA VAL A 103 8.83 -19.34 -10.52
C VAL A 103 9.38 -17.94 -10.28
N SER A 104 9.93 -17.30 -11.31
CA SER A 104 10.50 -15.94 -11.19
C SER A 104 9.43 -14.92 -10.84
N SER A 105 8.25 -15.02 -11.45
CA SER A 105 7.13 -14.12 -11.15
C SER A 105 6.61 -14.33 -9.72
N ALA A 106 6.50 -15.59 -9.27
CA ALA A 106 6.05 -15.90 -7.91
C ALA A 106 7.06 -15.39 -6.87
N ALA A 107 8.35 -15.62 -7.10
CA ALA A 107 9.43 -15.12 -6.25
C ALA A 107 9.43 -13.58 -6.17
N ALA A 108 9.18 -12.89 -7.29
CA ALA A 108 9.09 -11.44 -7.30
C ALA A 108 7.92 -10.90 -6.45
N VAL A 109 6.76 -11.58 -6.47
CA VAL A 109 5.61 -11.21 -5.62
C VAL A 109 5.88 -11.51 -4.15
N LEU A 110 6.52 -12.63 -3.82
CA LEU A 110 6.91 -12.97 -2.45
C LEU A 110 7.91 -11.95 -1.89
N LEU A 111 8.91 -11.54 -2.67
CA LEU A 111 9.85 -10.48 -2.27
C LEU A 111 9.12 -9.14 -2.06
N HIS A 112 8.19 -8.79 -2.95
CA HIS A 112 7.37 -7.60 -2.77
C HIS A 112 6.55 -7.65 -1.48
N ALA A 113 5.87 -8.77 -1.20
CA ALA A 113 5.10 -8.95 0.02
C ALA A 113 6.00 -8.91 1.28
N ALA A 114 7.23 -9.42 1.21
CA ALA A 114 8.20 -9.29 2.29
C ALA A 114 8.59 -7.82 2.55
N VAL A 115 8.86 -7.03 1.51
CA VAL A 115 9.16 -5.60 1.63
C VAL A 115 7.95 -4.86 2.21
N TRP A 116 6.76 -5.12 1.69
CA TRP A 116 5.51 -4.51 2.16
C TRP A 116 5.27 -4.81 3.64
N ASN A 117 5.31 -6.08 4.05
CA ASN A 117 5.03 -6.47 5.44
C ASN A 117 6.11 -6.00 6.41
N ALA A 118 7.37 -5.93 5.98
CA ALA A 118 8.42 -5.35 6.78
C ALA A 118 8.25 -3.82 6.96
N LEU A 119 7.66 -3.13 5.99
CA LEU A 119 7.54 -1.66 5.98
C LEU A 119 6.19 -1.17 6.54
N HIS A 120 5.08 -1.50 5.88
CA HIS A 120 3.81 -0.78 6.01
C HIS A 120 3.16 -0.91 7.40
N PRO A 121 2.94 -2.11 7.98
CA PRO A 121 2.46 -2.21 9.36
C PRO A 121 3.37 -1.49 10.36
N ASN A 122 4.68 -1.61 10.21
CA ASN A 122 5.65 -0.99 11.11
C ASN A 122 5.59 0.55 11.10
N MET A 123 5.32 1.16 9.94
CA MET A 123 5.13 2.61 9.81
C MET A 123 4.00 3.16 10.69
N HIS A 124 2.99 2.34 10.96
CA HIS A 124 1.82 2.69 11.78
C HIS A 124 1.95 2.20 13.23
N GLY A 125 3.12 1.66 13.62
CA GLY A 125 3.33 1.08 14.95
C GLY A 125 2.54 -0.21 15.20
N LEU A 126 2.10 -0.89 14.13
CA LEU A 126 1.36 -2.16 14.21
C LEU A 126 2.32 -3.36 14.40
N PRO A 127 1.81 -4.50 14.90
CA PRO A 127 2.63 -5.69 15.11
C PRO A 127 3.13 -6.29 13.79
N ASP A 128 4.25 -7.02 13.89
CA ASP A 128 4.85 -7.73 12.76
C ASP A 128 3.96 -8.89 12.28
N VAL A 129 3.79 -8.98 10.96
CA VAL A 129 3.07 -10.07 10.30
C VAL A 129 3.83 -11.38 10.51
N GLN A 130 3.15 -12.37 11.10
CA GLN A 130 3.69 -13.71 11.32
C GLN A 130 3.45 -14.63 10.12
N ILE A 131 4.25 -15.71 10.01
CA ILE A 131 4.14 -16.70 8.91
C ILE A 131 2.75 -17.33 8.78
N GLY A 132 1.96 -17.41 9.85
CA GLY A 132 0.60 -17.94 9.79
C GLY A 132 -0.40 -16.99 9.11
N GLN A 133 -0.05 -15.70 8.99
CA GLN A 133 -0.93 -14.64 8.52
C GLN A 133 -0.54 -14.15 7.11
N GLY A 134 0.75 -14.10 6.81
CA GLY A 134 1.28 -13.66 5.51
C GLY A 134 2.79 -13.90 5.40
N VAL A 135 3.42 -13.25 4.41
CA VAL A 135 4.89 -13.27 4.30
C VAL A 135 5.48 -12.60 5.56
N PRO A 136 6.39 -13.26 6.30
CA PRO A 136 6.84 -12.76 7.59
C PRO A 136 7.58 -11.43 7.47
N SER A 137 7.31 -10.51 8.40
CA SER A 137 7.96 -9.19 8.42
C SER A 137 9.43 -9.27 8.82
N ASP A 138 9.78 -10.24 9.66
CA ASP A 138 11.14 -10.46 10.19
C ASP A 138 12.16 -10.80 9.10
N LEU A 139 11.73 -11.35 7.96
CA LEU A 139 12.59 -11.60 6.79
C LEU A 139 13.37 -10.36 6.34
N LEU A 140 12.76 -9.17 6.45
CA LEU A 140 13.37 -7.90 6.04
C LEU A 140 13.33 -6.82 7.14
N ALA A 141 12.91 -7.14 8.36
CA ALA A 141 12.83 -6.18 9.47
C ALA A 141 14.18 -5.51 9.78
N GLY A 142 15.30 -6.22 9.60
CA GLY A 142 16.64 -5.69 9.77
C GLY A 142 16.97 -4.50 8.85
N PHE A 143 16.18 -4.28 7.79
CA PHE A 143 16.37 -3.17 6.85
C PHE A 143 15.56 -1.92 7.19
N ARG A 144 14.69 -1.92 8.21
CA ARG A 144 13.76 -0.79 8.54
C ARG A 144 14.44 0.56 8.75
N GLY A 145 15.72 0.59 9.14
CA GLY A 145 16.53 1.82 9.26
C GLY A 145 17.52 2.04 8.12
N SER A 146 17.51 1.21 7.08
CA SER A 146 18.39 1.36 5.93
C SER A 146 17.96 2.56 5.07
N PRO A 147 18.90 3.21 4.35
CA PRO A 147 18.56 4.34 3.47
C PRO A 147 17.47 4.02 2.45
N LEU A 148 17.43 2.80 1.93
CA LEU A 148 16.42 2.37 0.98
C LEU A 148 15.03 2.27 1.63
N PHE A 149 14.91 1.58 2.77
CA PHE A 149 13.63 1.45 3.46
C PHE A 149 13.14 2.79 3.98
N GLU A 150 14.04 3.65 4.46
CA GLU A 150 13.68 5.00 4.88
C GLU A 150 13.13 5.83 3.70
N TRP A 151 13.73 5.68 2.51
CA TRP A 151 13.20 6.31 1.31
C TRP A 151 11.82 5.77 0.91
N LEU A 152 11.62 4.45 0.94
CA LEU A 152 10.31 3.82 0.67
C LEU A 152 9.25 4.29 1.68
N ARG A 153 9.65 4.38 2.96
CA ARG A 153 8.85 4.89 4.07
C ARG A 153 8.37 6.30 3.77
N ILE A 154 9.30 7.24 3.54
CA ILE A 154 8.98 8.65 3.23
C ILE A 154 8.12 8.77 1.97
N ASN A 155 8.39 7.97 0.94
CA ASN A 155 7.58 7.96 -0.28
C ASN A 155 6.12 7.57 0.02
N HIS A 156 5.91 6.53 0.83
CA HIS A 156 4.58 6.06 1.22
C HIS A 156 3.89 6.98 2.24
N GLU A 157 4.61 7.64 3.15
CA GLU A 157 4.02 8.74 3.93
C GLU A 157 3.46 9.83 3.01
N GLY A 158 4.20 10.16 1.95
CA GLY A 158 3.73 11.11 0.94
C GLY A 158 2.41 10.69 0.29
N HIS A 159 2.22 9.40 0.09
CA HIS A 159 0.96 8.82 -0.39
C HIS A 159 -0.20 9.05 0.59
N HIS A 160 0.01 8.90 1.90
CA HIS A 160 -1.03 9.18 2.90
C HIS A 160 -1.33 10.68 3.06
N ARG A 161 -0.32 11.54 2.90
CA ARG A 161 -0.46 12.99 3.16
C ARG A 161 -1.07 13.78 2.01
N VAL A 162 -0.89 13.33 0.76
CA VAL A 162 -1.48 13.98 -0.42
C VAL A 162 -3.01 13.86 -0.40
N GLU A 163 -3.70 14.90 -0.87
CA GLU A 163 -5.17 14.93 -0.88
C GLU A 163 -5.76 13.72 -1.62
N GLY A 164 -6.65 13.00 -0.94
CA GLY A 164 -7.29 11.80 -1.47
C GLY A 164 -6.34 10.63 -1.72
N ALA A 165 -5.10 10.68 -1.21
CA ALA A 165 -4.05 9.69 -1.47
C ALA A 165 -3.81 9.47 -2.98
N HIS A 166 -3.86 10.57 -3.76
CA HIS A 166 -3.74 10.57 -5.22
C HIS A 166 -2.31 10.84 -5.73
N GLY A 167 -1.33 10.12 -5.20
CA GLY A 167 0.07 10.17 -5.64
C GLY A 167 0.92 9.13 -4.91
N ASN A 168 2.14 8.86 -5.38
CA ASN A 168 3.07 7.87 -4.81
C ASN A 168 2.43 6.49 -4.54
N TYR A 169 1.67 5.95 -5.52
CA TYR A 169 0.96 4.68 -5.35
C TYR A 169 1.87 3.45 -5.23
N ASN A 170 3.11 3.49 -5.67
CA ASN A 170 4.05 2.41 -5.48
C ASN A 170 4.75 2.58 -4.13
N VAL A 171 4.58 1.59 -3.26
CA VAL A 171 5.16 1.53 -1.92
C VAL A 171 6.53 0.85 -1.98
N CYS A 172 6.61 -0.33 -2.59
CA CYS A 172 7.81 -1.17 -2.62
C CYS A 172 8.67 -0.93 -3.87
N CYS A 173 8.07 -0.53 -4.99
CA CYS A 173 8.77 -0.40 -6.28
C CYS A 173 8.37 0.91 -7.01
N PRO A 174 8.87 2.10 -6.63
CA PRO A 174 8.32 3.41 -7.04
C PRO A 174 8.53 3.89 -8.47
N LEU A 175 8.92 3.01 -9.40
CA LEU A 175 9.21 3.40 -10.78
C LEU A 175 7.95 3.85 -11.56
N MET A 176 6.83 3.14 -11.44
CA MET A 176 5.66 3.40 -12.28
C MET A 176 4.98 4.74 -11.95
N ASP A 177 5.05 5.22 -10.71
CA ASP A 177 4.63 6.59 -10.38
C ASP A 177 5.39 7.66 -11.19
N GLN A 178 6.69 7.47 -11.42
CA GLN A 178 7.49 8.36 -12.25
C GLN A 178 7.01 8.34 -13.70
N LEU A 179 6.76 7.14 -14.23
CA LEU A 179 6.34 6.94 -15.63
C LEU A 179 4.90 7.41 -15.87
N ALA A 180 4.02 7.26 -14.88
CA ALA A 180 2.62 7.64 -14.95
C ALA A 180 2.36 9.10 -14.55
N GLY A 181 3.39 9.83 -14.09
CA GLY A 181 3.26 11.21 -13.62
C GLY A 181 2.47 11.35 -12.32
N THR A 182 2.47 10.32 -11.47
CA THR A 182 1.82 10.33 -10.14
C THR A 182 2.81 10.38 -8.98
N TYR A 183 4.11 10.50 -9.26
CA TYR A 183 5.11 10.79 -8.25
C TYR A 183 5.01 12.26 -7.80
N VAL A 184 4.85 12.49 -6.50
CA VAL A 184 4.70 13.83 -5.91
C VAL A 184 5.89 14.21 -5.01
N GLY A 185 6.92 13.38 -4.95
CA GLY A 185 8.08 13.65 -4.10
C GLY A 185 7.83 13.40 -2.62
N VAL A 186 8.64 14.06 -1.78
CA VAL A 186 8.47 14.08 -0.33
C VAL A 186 7.38 15.07 0.04
N VAL A 187 6.32 14.60 0.71
CA VAL A 187 5.25 15.45 1.23
C VAL A 187 5.45 15.61 2.73
N PRO A 188 5.72 16.83 3.23
CA PRO A 188 5.91 17.06 4.65
C PRO A 188 4.59 16.91 5.41
N ALA A 189 4.69 16.53 6.69
CA ALA A 189 3.57 16.60 7.62
C ALA A 189 3.03 18.03 7.70
N ARG A 190 1.70 18.17 7.78
CA ARG A 190 1.03 19.43 8.02
C ARG A 190 1.40 19.92 9.42
N PRO A 191 1.66 21.24 9.59
CA PRO A 191 1.90 21.78 10.92
C PRO A 191 0.67 21.52 11.79
N VAL A 192 0.89 20.88 12.95
CA VAL A 192 -0.14 20.74 13.98
C VAL A 192 -0.56 22.15 14.35
N LYS A 193 -1.78 22.55 13.96
CA LYS A 193 -2.35 23.80 14.47
C LYS A 193 -2.45 23.61 15.97
N ALA A 194 -1.64 24.35 16.73
CA ALA A 194 -1.84 24.46 18.16
C ALA A 194 -3.32 24.75 18.37
N ALA A 195 -3.99 23.90 19.16
CA ALA A 195 -5.41 24.07 19.43
C ALA A 195 -5.62 25.54 19.84
N ALA A 196 -6.53 26.23 19.14
CA ALA A 196 -6.95 27.56 19.52
C ALA A 196 -7.56 27.47 20.92
N GLY A 197 -6.74 27.72 21.95
CA GLY A 197 -7.13 27.51 23.35
C GLY A 197 -6.04 27.09 24.33
N ALA A 198 -4.77 26.93 23.93
CA ALA A 198 -3.68 26.81 24.91
C ALA A 198 -3.47 28.17 25.62
N TYR A 199 -4.11 28.32 26.79
CA TYR A 199 -3.91 29.45 27.68
C TYR A 199 -2.42 29.64 27.98
N VAL A 200 -1.93 30.86 27.72
CA VAL A 200 -0.66 31.36 28.25
C VAL A 200 -0.80 31.42 29.76
N GLY A 201 -0.08 30.55 30.48
CA GLY A 201 -0.28 30.41 31.90
C GLY A 201 0.77 29.58 32.62
N GLU A 202 2.06 29.78 32.34
CA GLU A 202 3.09 29.44 33.32
C GLU A 202 4.08 30.61 33.43
N LYS A 203 3.97 31.33 34.55
CA LYS A 203 4.99 32.28 35.00
C LYS A 203 6.23 31.46 35.34
N ALA A 204 7.37 31.85 34.76
CA ALA A 204 8.68 31.41 35.22
C ALA A 204 8.87 31.82 36.70
N PRO A 205 9.40 30.95 37.57
CA PRO A 205 9.83 31.36 38.90
C PRO A 205 11.10 32.22 38.82
N ALA A 206 11.16 33.19 39.73
CA ALA A 206 12.18 34.23 39.89
C ALA A 206 13.58 33.71 40.21
#